data_AF-A0AAX0KUZ9-F1
#
_entry.id   AF-A0AAX0KUZ9-F1
#
_cell.length_a   1.000
_cell.length_b   1.000
_cell.length_c   1.000
_cell.angle_alpha   90.00
_cell.angle_beta   90.00
_cell.angle_gamma   90.00
#
_symmetry.space_group_name_H-M   'P 1'
#
loop_
_entity.id
_entity.type
_entity.pdbx_description
1 polymer ?
#
loop_
_entity_poly.entity_id
_entity_poly.type
_entity_poly.pdbx_seq_one_letter_code
_entity_poly.pdbx_strand_id
1 'polypeptide(L)'
;MNKPTALFIDGENISATFASQILKFAPGAFIRRAYGDVAQIRSWGDSPSIRLVHSGSGKNAGDVLLALDALELALERRAERFVIASSDGDFTHLATRLREKGMEVLGVGQEKAPKAFRESCSVFHLLKSKTTAAPARPPAVKKSASLDEKIRAAIEAHSKDGAGVPLAELATIMKKDHGVLIGNLPDKKWRPYFSNRPNLFALDPKGPKARVRCRPNGFSQLSAAAK
;
A
#
# COMPACT_ATOMS: atom_id res chain seq x y z
N MET A 1 -24.44 4.62 25.43
CA MET A 1 -23.68 3.39 25.73
C MET A 1 -22.62 3.21 24.66
N ASN A 2 -21.39 2.84 25.02
CA ASN A 2 -20.32 2.61 24.04
C ASN A 2 -20.55 1.24 23.38
N LYS A 3 -20.65 1.16 22.05
CA LYS A 3 -20.89 -0.11 21.35
C LYS A 3 -19.67 -1.04 21.50
N PRO A 4 -19.86 -2.34 21.79
CA PRO A 4 -18.77 -3.32 21.76
C PRO A 4 -18.03 -3.26 20.41
N THR A 5 -16.75 -2.89 20.45
CA THR A 5 -15.99 -2.56 19.24
C THR A 5 -14.83 -3.54 19.04
N ALA A 6 -14.65 -4.02 17.82
CA ALA A 6 -13.49 -4.81 17.39
C ALA A 6 -12.69 -4.02 16.34
N LEU A 7 -11.36 -4.00 16.48
CA LEU A 7 -10.42 -3.37 15.56
C LEU A 7 -9.60 -4.44 14.83
N PHE A 8 -9.69 -4.39 13.51
CA PHE A 8 -9.01 -5.26 12.57
C PHE A 8 -8.16 -4.44 11.62
N ILE A 9 -6.86 -4.71 11.59
CA ILE A 9 -5.88 -3.96 10.81
C ILE A 9 -5.25 -4.89 9.78
N ASP A 10 -5.33 -4.48 8.52
CA ASP A 10 -4.55 -5.07 7.43
C ASP A 10 -3.11 -4.54 7.55
N GLY A 11 -2.26 -5.33 8.19
CA GLY A 11 -0.90 -4.94 8.58
C GLY A 11 0.07 -4.87 7.41
N GLU A 12 -0.23 -5.55 6.31
CA GLU A 12 0.57 -5.56 5.07
C GLU A 12 0.22 -4.34 4.20
N ASN A 13 -1.01 -3.83 4.28
CA ASN A 13 -1.45 -2.63 3.54
C ASN A 13 -1.24 -1.31 4.31
N ILE A 14 -1.37 -1.35 5.64
CA ILE A 14 -1.28 -0.17 6.52
C ILE A 14 0.00 -0.20 7.35
N SER A 15 0.70 0.92 7.37
CA SER A 15 1.91 1.11 8.19
C SER A 15 1.58 1.33 9.66
N ALA A 16 2.36 0.72 10.56
CA ALA A 16 2.29 0.92 12.01
C ALA A 16 2.45 2.38 12.45
N THR A 17 3.03 3.26 11.62
CA THR A 17 3.08 4.71 11.87
C THR A 17 1.71 5.36 12.04
N PHE A 18 0.66 4.71 11.55
CA PHE A 18 -0.73 5.17 11.72
C PHE A 18 -1.42 4.60 12.97
N ALA A 19 -0.77 3.72 13.74
CA ALA A 19 -1.38 3.04 14.89
C ALA A 19 -2.10 4.02 15.84
N SER A 20 -1.43 5.11 16.24
CA SER A 20 -2.04 6.11 17.13
C SER A 20 -3.24 6.85 16.52
N GLN A 21 -3.31 6.98 15.19
CA GLN A 21 -4.49 7.55 14.52
C GLN A 21 -5.62 6.53 14.44
N ILE A 22 -5.32 5.28 14.06
CA ILE A 22 -6.30 4.20 13.97
C ILE A 22 -6.97 3.96 15.33
N LEU A 23 -6.20 3.93 16.41
CA LEU A 23 -6.70 3.72 17.77
C LEU A 23 -7.71 4.80 18.22
N LYS A 24 -7.66 6.02 17.67
CA LYS A 24 -8.66 7.07 17.95
C LYS A 24 -10.05 6.73 17.44
N PHE A 25 -10.15 5.91 16.39
CA PHE A 25 -11.42 5.47 15.82
C PHE A 25 -11.97 4.19 16.49
N ALA A 26 -11.17 3.56 17.36
CA ALA A 26 -11.53 2.33 18.06
C ALA A 26 -11.36 2.46 19.59
N PRO A 27 -11.88 3.53 20.23
CA PRO A 27 -11.69 3.73 21.67
C PRO A 27 -12.38 2.61 22.46
N GLY A 28 -11.61 1.93 23.31
CA GLY A 28 -12.13 0.83 24.11
C GLY A 28 -12.42 -0.45 23.32
N ALA A 29 -11.90 -0.58 22.10
CA ALA A 29 -12.02 -1.84 21.36
C ALA A 29 -11.41 -3.00 22.19
N PHE A 30 -12.21 -4.04 22.40
CA PHE A 30 -11.84 -5.20 23.22
C PHE A 30 -10.98 -6.21 22.45
N ILE A 31 -11.07 -6.17 21.11
CA ILE A 31 -10.14 -6.85 20.19
C ILE A 31 -9.43 -5.78 19.37
N ARG A 32 -8.10 -5.90 19.29
CA ARG A 32 -7.23 -5.04 18.47
C ARG A 32 -6.17 -5.93 17.84
N ARG A 33 -6.31 -6.21 16.55
CA ARG A 33 -5.46 -7.18 15.84
C ARG A 33 -4.90 -6.60 14.55
N ALA A 34 -3.64 -6.88 14.26
CA ALA A 34 -3.00 -6.62 12.97
C ALA A 34 -2.62 -7.94 12.30
N TYR A 35 -3.05 -8.12 11.06
CA TYR A 35 -2.95 -9.37 10.30
C TYR A 35 -1.88 -9.25 9.23
N GLY A 36 -1.17 -10.34 9.00
CA GLY A 36 -0.15 -10.43 7.96
C GLY A 36 0.93 -11.45 8.29
N ASP A 37 1.84 -11.65 7.34
CA ASP A 37 3.07 -12.36 7.62
C ASP A 37 3.86 -11.57 8.68
N VAL A 38 4.14 -12.15 9.84
CA VAL A 38 4.84 -11.49 10.94
C VAL A 38 6.23 -11.04 10.50
N ALA A 39 6.85 -11.70 9.51
CA ALA A 39 8.09 -11.24 8.91
C ALA A 39 7.94 -9.86 8.22
N GLN A 40 6.77 -9.55 7.67
CA GLN A 40 6.46 -8.30 6.96
C GLN A 40 5.85 -7.22 7.85
N ILE A 41 5.11 -7.62 8.89
CA ILE A 41 4.38 -6.70 9.78
C ILE A 41 5.08 -6.45 11.12
N ARG A 42 6.38 -6.72 11.23
CA ARG A 42 7.15 -6.59 12.49
C ARG A 42 7.00 -5.25 13.19
N SER A 43 6.89 -4.15 12.44
CA SER A 43 6.75 -2.80 12.98
C SER A 43 5.47 -2.58 13.80
N TRP A 44 4.45 -3.42 13.60
CA TRP A 44 3.26 -3.40 14.44
C TRP A 44 3.51 -3.95 15.85
N GLY A 45 4.61 -4.69 16.07
CA GLY A 45 5.04 -5.16 17.39
C GLY A 45 5.39 -4.03 18.36
N ASP A 46 5.74 -2.85 17.85
CA ASP A 46 6.02 -1.66 18.67
C ASP A 46 4.73 -1.00 19.23
N SER A 47 3.56 -1.51 18.86
CA SER A 47 2.26 -1.09 19.36
C SER A 47 1.69 -2.14 20.33
N PRO A 48 2.06 -2.12 21.62
CA PRO A 48 1.75 -3.21 22.56
C PRO A 48 0.24 -3.42 22.80
N SER A 49 -0.59 -2.42 22.48
CA SER A 49 -2.06 -2.53 22.54
C SER A 49 -2.68 -3.25 21.33
N ILE A 50 -1.89 -3.66 20.33
CA ILE A 50 -2.34 -4.32 19.11
C ILE A 50 -1.67 -5.68 19.04
N ARG A 51 -2.47 -6.75 19.00
CA ARG A 51 -1.96 -8.11 18.89
C ARG A 51 -1.64 -8.44 17.43
N LEU A 52 -0.44 -8.95 17.16
CA LEU A 52 -0.11 -9.50 15.85
C LEU A 52 -0.82 -10.85 15.64
N VAL A 53 -1.34 -11.07 14.43
CA VAL A 53 -1.91 -12.34 14.00
C VAL A 53 -1.17 -12.78 12.75
N HIS A 54 -0.37 -13.84 12.91
CA HIS A 54 0.39 -14.40 11.80
C HIS A 54 -0.52 -15.16 10.83
N SER A 55 -0.52 -14.76 9.57
CA SER A 55 -1.31 -15.41 8.51
C SER A 55 -0.52 -16.42 7.66
N GLY A 56 0.79 -16.55 7.85
CA GLY A 56 1.67 -17.31 6.95
C GLY A 56 1.97 -16.58 5.63
N SER A 57 2.59 -17.28 4.67
CA SER A 57 3.12 -16.69 3.42
C SER A 57 2.18 -16.83 2.21
N GLY A 58 0.89 -17.07 2.43
CA GLY A 58 -0.11 -17.25 1.37
C GLY A 58 -0.60 -15.93 0.79
N LYS A 59 -0.82 -15.88 -0.53
CA LYS A 59 -1.47 -14.73 -1.18
C LYS A 59 -2.86 -14.52 -0.56
N ASN A 60 -3.12 -13.32 -0.05
CA ASN A 60 -4.36 -12.92 0.66
C ASN A 60 -4.62 -13.67 1.98
N ALA A 61 -3.63 -14.37 2.56
CA ALA A 61 -3.84 -15.10 3.81
C ALA A 61 -4.20 -14.16 4.98
N GLY A 62 -3.60 -12.97 5.03
CA GLY A 62 -3.94 -11.93 6.00
C GLY A 62 -5.40 -11.49 5.89
N ASP A 63 -5.85 -11.19 4.67
CA ASP A 63 -7.21 -10.71 4.38
C ASP A 63 -8.27 -11.74 4.75
N VAL A 64 -8.03 -13.02 4.37
CA VAL A 64 -8.94 -14.12 4.68
C VAL A 64 -9.05 -14.32 6.19
N LEU A 65 -7.93 -14.34 6.91
CA LEU A 65 -7.93 -14.54 8.36
C LEU A 65 -8.61 -13.38 9.09
N LEU A 66 -8.40 -12.14 8.63
CA LEU A 66 -9.09 -10.95 9.12
C LEU A 66 -10.59 -11.07 8.91
N ALA A 67 -11.03 -11.44 7.71
CA ALA A 67 -12.43 -11.59 7.37
C ALA A 67 -13.12 -12.70 8.19
N LEU A 68 -12.43 -13.82 8.43
CA LEU A 68 -12.92 -14.92 9.25
C LEU A 68 -13.16 -14.47 10.69
N ASP A 69 -12.16 -13.83 11.34
CA ASP A 69 -12.29 -13.33 12.70
C ASP A 69 -13.42 -12.28 12.82
N ALA A 70 -13.55 -11.39 11.83
CA ALA A 70 -14.60 -10.37 11.83
C ALA A 70 -16.00 -11.00 11.71
N LEU A 71 -16.17 -11.98 10.82
CA LEU A 71 -17.44 -12.68 10.66
C LEU A 71 -17.79 -13.56 11.86
N GLU A 72 -16.81 -14.22 12.48
CA GLU A 72 -16.99 -15.00 13.71
C GLU A 72 -17.57 -14.10 14.82
N LEU A 73 -16.92 -12.97 15.12
CA LEU A 73 -17.41 -12.04 16.15
C LEU A 73 -18.80 -11.48 15.84
N ALA A 74 -19.11 -11.27 14.56
CA ALA A 74 -20.42 -10.79 14.14
C ALA A 74 -21.50 -11.85 14.33
N LEU A 75 -21.20 -13.13 14.06
CA LEU A 75 -22.11 -14.26 14.26
C LEU A 75 -22.33 -14.55 15.74
N GLU A 76 -21.28 -14.45 16.56
CA GLU A 76 -21.36 -14.59 18.02
C GLU A 76 -22.01 -13.38 18.71
N ARG A 77 -22.34 -12.31 17.98
CA ARG A 77 -22.86 -11.02 18.49
C ARG A 77 -21.99 -10.40 19.59
N ARG A 78 -20.67 -10.58 19.48
CA ARG A 78 -19.71 -10.04 20.47
C ARG A 78 -19.26 -8.62 20.16
N ALA A 79 -19.37 -8.20 18.90
CA ALA A 79 -19.10 -6.83 18.49
C ALA A 79 -20.30 -6.27 17.72
N GLU A 80 -20.67 -5.03 18.02
CA GLU A 80 -21.68 -4.27 17.27
C GLU A 80 -21.04 -3.26 16.32
N ARG A 81 -19.76 -2.94 16.54
CA ARG A 81 -18.96 -2.04 15.72
C ARG A 81 -17.65 -2.70 15.29
N PHE A 82 -17.36 -2.62 14.00
CA PHE A 82 -16.15 -3.14 13.38
C PHE A 82 -15.35 -1.98 12.82
N VAL A 83 -14.11 -1.84 13.26
CA VAL A 83 -13.14 -0.90 12.66
C VAL A 83 -12.22 -1.70 11.76
N ILE A 84 -12.31 -1.48 10.45
CA ILE A 84 -11.47 -2.14 9.44
C ILE A 84 -10.46 -1.12 8.93
N ALA A 85 -9.20 -1.28 9.34
CA ALA A 85 -8.12 -0.43 8.89
C ALA A 85 -7.42 -1.06 7.68
N SER A 86 -7.82 -0.64 6.47
CA SER A 86 -7.18 -1.03 5.20
C SER A 86 -7.40 0.06 4.14
N SER A 87 -6.59 0.04 3.09
CA SER A 87 -6.85 0.77 1.85
C SER A 87 -7.02 -0.16 0.65
N ASP A 88 -7.22 -1.46 0.90
CA ASP A 88 -7.51 -2.45 -0.14
C ASP A 88 -9.01 -2.50 -0.47
N GLY A 89 -9.33 -2.73 -1.75
CA GLY A 89 -10.69 -2.90 -2.23
C GLY A 89 -11.29 -4.26 -1.86
N ASP A 90 -10.46 -5.27 -1.57
CA ASP A 90 -10.90 -6.63 -1.31
C ASP A 90 -11.81 -6.76 -0.06
N PHE A 91 -11.74 -5.78 0.87
CA PHE A 91 -12.62 -5.71 2.05
C PHE A 91 -14.03 -5.16 1.78
N THR A 92 -14.34 -4.75 0.55
CA THR A 92 -15.67 -4.20 0.17
C THR A 92 -16.79 -5.18 0.53
N HIS A 93 -16.65 -6.45 0.18
CA HIS A 93 -17.68 -7.46 0.45
C HIS A 93 -17.82 -7.77 1.95
N LEU A 94 -16.71 -7.78 2.69
CA LEU A 94 -16.74 -7.96 4.15
C LEU A 94 -17.53 -6.83 4.82
N ALA A 95 -17.24 -5.58 4.46
CA ALA A 95 -17.93 -4.41 5.00
C ALA A 95 -19.43 -4.43 4.70
N THR A 96 -19.81 -4.73 3.46
CA THR A 96 -21.22 -4.91 3.08
C THR A 96 -21.88 -6.01 3.91
N ARG A 97 -21.23 -7.17 4.05
CA ARG A 97 -21.82 -8.32 4.76
C ARG A 97 -22.00 -8.07 6.26
N LEU A 98 -21.07 -7.36 6.90
CA LEU A 98 -21.19 -6.95 8.30
C LEU A 98 -22.36 -5.97 8.49
N ARG A 99 -22.55 -5.03 7.56
CA ARG A 99 -23.69 -4.09 7.61
C ARG A 99 -25.03 -4.76 7.37
N GLU A 100 -25.11 -5.73 6.45
CA GLU A 100 -26.30 -6.56 6.25
C GLU A 100 -26.72 -7.30 7.53
N LYS A 101 -25.75 -7.61 8.40
CA LYS A 101 -25.98 -8.21 9.73
C LYS A 101 -26.35 -7.19 10.82
N GLY A 102 -26.51 -5.92 10.46
CA GLY A 102 -26.86 -4.83 11.39
C GLY A 102 -25.68 -4.22 12.13
N MET A 103 -24.44 -4.56 11.76
CA MET A 103 -23.25 -4.03 12.43
C MET A 103 -22.84 -2.68 11.86
N GLU A 104 -22.28 -1.83 12.71
CA GLU A 104 -21.65 -0.58 12.27
C GLU A 104 -20.22 -0.84 11.79
N VAL A 105 -19.90 -0.42 10.56
CA VAL A 105 -18.57 -0.63 9.98
C VAL A 105 -17.87 0.71 9.76
N LEU A 106 -16.79 0.95 10.51
CA LEU A 106 -15.91 2.10 10.33
C LEU A 106 -14.70 1.68 9.50
N GLY A 107 -14.63 2.15 8.27
CA GLY A 107 -13.44 2.01 7.44
C GLY A 107 -12.40 3.06 7.81
N VAL A 108 -11.13 2.67 7.94
CA VAL A 108 -10.03 3.59 8.21
C VAL A 108 -8.91 3.33 7.20
N GLY A 109 -8.59 4.30 6.36
CA GLY A 109 -7.60 4.07 5.31
C GLY A 109 -7.01 5.33 4.72
N GLN A 110 -6.08 5.16 3.79
CA GLN A 110 -5.43 6.28 3.11
C GLN A 110 -6.26 6.74 1.91
N GLU A 111 -5.90 7.88 1.32
CA GLU A 111 -6.56 8.44 0.14
C GLU A 111 -6.52 7.52 -1.10
N LYS A 112 -5.66 6.50 -1.12
CA LYS A 112 -5.64 5.49 -2.19
C LYS A 112 -6.79 4.46 -2.10
N ALA A 113 -7.54 4.41 -1.00
CA ALA A 113 -8.59 3.42 -0.80
C ALA A 113 -9.67 3.53 -1.89
N PRO A 114 -10.08 2.46 -2.58
CA PRO A 114 -11.07 2.52 -3.64
C PRO A 114 -12.42 3.07 -3.17
N LYS A 115 -13.13 3.78 -4.04
CA LYS A 115 -14.46 4.35 -3.75
C LYS A 115 -15.46 3.29 -3.27
N ALA A 116 -15.46 2.12 -3.91
CA ALA A 116 -16.32 1.00 -3.55
C ALA A 116 -16.17 0.57 -2.08
N PHE A 117 -14.93 0.43 -1.59
CA PHE A 117 -14.69 0.08 -0.18
C PHE A 117 -15.18 1.19 0.76
N ARG A 118 -14.92 2.46 0.44
CA ARG A 118 -15.38 3.59 1.27
C ARG A 118 -16.90 3.62 1.40
N GLU A 119 -17.61 3.42 0.30
CA GLU A 119 -19.08 3.44 0.25
C GLU A 119 -19.72 2.18 0.86
N SER A 120 -18.99 1.07 0.90
CA SER A 120 -19.44 -0.13 1.60
C SER A 120 -19.43 0.01 3.12
N CYS A 121 -18.61 0.91 3.68
CA CYS A 121 -18.57 1.19 5.13
C CYS A 121 -19.76 2.05 5.57
N SER A 122 -20.07 2.04 6.87
CA SER A 122 -21.03 3.00 7.46
C SER A 122 -20.45 4.41 7.46
N VAL A 123 -19.18 4.53 7.83
CA VAL A 123 -18.38 5.76 7.76
C VAL A 123 -16.96 5.37 7.35
N PHE A 124 -16.30 6.23 6.57
CA PHE A 124 -14.91 6.04 6.20
C PHE A 124 -14.04 7.22 6.65
N HIS A 125 -12.99 6.95 7.41
CA HIS A 125 -12.05 7.95 7.91
C HIS A 125 -10.70 7.88 7.19
N LEU A 126 -10.21 9.04 6.76
CA LEU A 126 -8.92 9.16 6.11
C LEU A 126 -7.78 9.30 7.13
N LEU A 127 -6.78 8.44 7.01
CA LEU A 127 -5.51 8.55 7.71
C LEU A 127 -4.71 9.70 7.11
N LYS A 128 -4.30 10.65 7.96
CA LYS A 128 -3.48 11.79 7.54
C LYS A 128 -2.03 11.45 7.78
N SER A 129 -1.21 11.45 6.74
CA SER A 129 0.24 11.44 6.97
C SER A 129 0.60 12.68 7.79
N LYS A 130 1.52 12.57 8.76
CA LYS A 130 2.08 13.74 9.46
C LYS A 130 2.94 14.52 8.47
N THR A 131 2.31 15.23 7.55
CA THR A 131 2.93 16.31 6.79
C THR A 131 2.56 17.58 7.52
N THR A 132 3.56 18.27 8.06
CA THR A 132 3.44 19.66 8.52
C THR A 132 2.62 20.45 7.51
N ALA A 133 1.60 21.14 8.01
CA ALA A 133 0.76 22.01 7.20
C ALA A 133 1.62 23.08 6.53
N ALA A 134 1.67 23.06 5.21
CA ALA A 134 1.94 24.19 4.34
C ALA A 134 0.97 24.08 3.15
N PRO A 135 0.41 25.19 2.64
CA PRO A 135 -0.64 25.15 1.64
C PRO A 135 -0.15 24.56 0.32
N ALA A 136 -1.11 24.02 -0.43
CA ALA A 136 -0.97 23.29 -1.67
C ALA A 136 0.19 23.76 -2.57
N ARG A 137 1.17 22.87 -2.75
CA ARG A 137 2.03 22.82 -3.93
C ARG A 137 1.88 21.41 -4.52
N PRO A 138 1.85 21.22 -5.86
CA PRO A 138 1.49 19.96 -6.50
C PRO A 138 2.36 18.79 -6.00
N PRO A 139 1.82 17.56 -5.91
CA PRO A 139 2.35 16.52 -5.06
C PRO A 139 3.74 16.07 -5.50
N ALA A 140 4.72 16.28 -4.62
CA ALA A 140 6.07 15.73 -4.75
C ALA A 140 6.07 14.24 -4.36
N VAL A 141 6.44 13.41 -5.34
CA VAL A 141 6.56 11.96 -5.27
C VAL A 141 7.77 11.59 -4.38
N LYS A 142 7.55 11.06 -3.16
CA LYS A 142 8.63 10.70 -2.22
C LYS A 142 8.78 9.20 -1.89
N LYS A 143 8.16 8.30 -2.66
CA LYS A 143 8.51 6.86 -2.66
C LYS A 143 9.07 6.34 -4.00
N SER A 144 9.13 7.18 -5.05
CA SER A 144 9.69 6.77 -6.35
C SER A 144 11.18 7.05 -6.50
N ALA A 145 11.75 8.02 -5.78
CA ALA A 145 13.16 8.42 -5.94
C ALA A 145 14.14 7.25 -5.80
N SER A 146 13.97 6.37 -4.80
CA SER A 146 14.87 5.23 -4.59
C SER A 146 14.70 4.09 -5.61
N LEU A 147 13.53 3.98 -6.25
CA LEU A 147 13.29 3.00 -7.31
C LEU A 147 13.71 3.56 -8.68
N ASP A 148 13.45 4.84 -8.93
CA ASP A 148 13.87 5.55 -10.12
C ASP A 148 15.41 5.57 -10.21
N GLU A 149 16.10 5.74 -9.08
CA GLU A 149 17.56 5.61 -8.97
C GLU A 149 18.08 4.19 -9.25
N LYS A 150 17.40 3.15 -8.75
CA LYS A 150 17.74 1.76 -9.06
C LYS A 150 17.56 1.45 -10.54
N ILE A 151 16.46 1.92 -11.13
CA ILE A 151 16.20 1.76 -12.56
C ILE A 151 17.23 2.54 -13.39
N ARG A 152 17.62 3.74 -12.95
CA ARG A 152 18.72 4.51 -13.57
C ARG A 152 20.02 3.72 -13.55
N ALA A 153 20.43 3.22 -12.38
CA ALA A 153 21.65 2.42 -12.24
C ALA A 153 21.62 1.18 -13.13
N ALA A 154 20.48 0.48 -13.19
CA ALA A 154 20.28 -0.68 -14.06
C ALA A 154 20.40 -0.31 -15.55
N ILE A 155 19.82 0.83 -15.97
CA ILE A 155 19.90 1.32 -17.36
C ILE A 155 21.32 1.75 -17.69
N GLU A 156 22.02 2.47 -16.81
CA GLU A 156 23.41 2.91 -17.03
C GLU A 156 24.37 1.71 -17.13
N ALA A 157 24.20 0.70 -16.29
CA ALA A 157 25.06 -0.49 -16.30
C ALA A 157 24.86 -1.40 -17.53
N HIS A 158 23.66 -1.41 -18.11
CA HIS A 158 23.29 -2.34 -19.19
C HIS A 158 22.98 -1.66 -20.53
N SER A 159 23.06 -0.33 -20.61
CA SER A 159 22.86 0.41 -21.84
C SER A 159 24.11 0.35 -22.72
N LYS A 160 23.99 -0.27 -23.90
CA LYS A 160 25.00 -0.20 -24.96
C LYS A 160 24.83 1.12 -25.73
N ASP A 161 25.88 1.95 -25.76
CA ASP A 161 25.99 3.19 -26.56
C ASP A 161 24.86 4.23 -26.37
N GLY A 162 24.33 4.34 -25.14
CA GLY A 162 23.25 5.30 -24.84
C GLY A 162 21.89 4.97 -25.46
N ALA A 163 21.76 3.82 -26.14
CA ALA A 163 20.51 3.37 -26.76
C ALA A 163 19.47 2.86 -25.74
N GLY A 164 19.83 2.76 -24.46
CA GLY A 164 18.96 2.25 -23.40
C GLY A 164 18.84 0.73 -23.40
N VAL A 165 17.99 0.22 -22.52
CA VAL A 165 17.80 -1.22 -22.27
C VAL A 165 16.46 -1.69 -22.84
N PRO A 166 16.39 -2.86 -23.49
CA PRO A 166 15.13 -3.47 -23.88
C PRO A 166 14.20 -3.66 -22.69
N LEU A 167 12.92 -3.28 -22.84
CA LEU A 167 11.95 -3.34 -21.75
C LEU A 167 11.78 -4.76 -21.17
N ALA A 168 11.93 -5.77 -22.04
CA ALA A 168 11.87 -7.18 -21.65
C ALA A 168 13.07 -7.60 -20.78
N GLU A 169 14.26 -7.07 -21.06
CA GLU A 169 15.49 -7.35 -20.31
C GLU A 169 15.51 -6.61 -18.98
N LEU A 170 14.96 -5.39 -18.94
CA LEU A 170 14.88 -4.59 -17.72
C LEU A 170 14.14 -5.32 -16.60
N ALA A 171 13.07 -6.07 -16.92
CA ALA A 171 12.35 -6.86 -15.94
C ALA A 171 13.24 -7.93 -15.28
N THR A 172 14.10 -8.56 -16.07
CA THR A 172 15.06 -9.57 -15.60
C THR A 172 16.18 -8.94 -14.77
N ILE A 173 16.73 -7.81 -15.24
CA ILE A 173 17.80 -7.06 -14.56
C ILE A 173 17.30 -6.56 -13.19
N MET A 174 16.12 -5.94 -13.14
CA MET A 174 15.54 -5.42 -11.90
C MET A 174 15.24 -6.51 -10.88
N LYS A 175 14.85 -7.70 -11.34
CA LYS A 175 14.67 -8.88 -10.47
C LYS A 175 16.00 -9.40 -9.95
N LYS A 176 17.00 -9.53 -10.82
CA LYS A 176 18.30 -10.14 -10.53
C LYS A 176 19.18 -9.25 -9.63
N ASP A 177 19.30 -7.99 -9.98
CA ASP A 177 20.30 -7.08 -9.38
C ASP A 177 19.73 -6.26 -8.23
N HIS A 178 18.40 -6.09 -8.20
CA HIS A 178 17.73 -5.23 -7.22
C HIS A 178 16.59 -5.91 -6.46
N GLY A 179 16.27 -7.18 -6.76
CA GLY A 179 15.18 -7.92 -6.12
C GLY A 179 13.78 -7.34 -6.39
N VAL A 180 13.64 -6.47 -7.41
CA VAL A 180 12.39 -5.76 -7.70
C VAL A 180 11.57 -6.52 -8.73
N LEU A 181 10.34 -6.86 -8.34
CA LEU A 181 9.32 -7.40 -9.24
C LEU A 181 8.30 -6.30 -9.56
N ILE A 182 8.05 -6.06 -10.86
CA ILE A 182 7.09 -5.05 -11.31
C ILE A 182 5.66 -5.31 -10.82
N GLY A 183 5.32 -6.57 -10.52
CA GLY A 183 4.04 -6.95 -9.93
C GLY A 183 3.82 -6.41 -8.52
N ASN A 184 4.90 -6.08 -7.80
CA ASN A 184 4.86 -5.50 -6.45
C ASN A 184 4.85 -3.96 -6.48
N LEU A 185 4.88 -3.37 -7.68
CA LEU A 185 4.85 -1.93 -7.89
C LEU A 185 3.42 -1.46 -8.20
N PRO A 186 3.05 -0.21 -7.85
CA PRO A 186 1.70 0.32 -8.06
C PRO A 186 1.23 0.23 -9.52
N ASP A 187 2.16 0.41 -10.46
CA ASP A 187 1.88 0.44 -11.90
C ASP A 187 1.70 -0.97 -12.50
N LYS A 188 2.00 -2.05 -11.75
CA LYS A 188 1.91 -3.50 -12.09
C LYS A 188 2.55 -3.96 -13.41
N LYS A 189 2.98 -3.03 -14.26
CA LYS A 189 3.57 -3.20 -15.59
C LYS A 189 4.60 -2.09 -15.83
N TRP A 190 5.69 -2.44 -16.52
CA TRP A 190 6.79 -1.50 -16.77
C TRP A 190 6.40 -0.34 -17.70
N ARG A 191 5.54 -0.58 -18.71
CA ARG A 191 5.09 0.48 -19.61
C ARG A 191 4.36 1.62 -18.88
N PRO A 192 3.27 1.37 -18.12
CA PRO A 192 2.62 2.39 -17.31
C PRO A 192 3.58 3.10 -16.35
N TYR A 193 4.51 2.36 -15.73
CA TYR A 193 5.52 2.94 -14.85
C TYR A 193 6.34 4.04 -15.53
N PHE A 194 6.84 3.79 -16.75
CA PHE A 194 7.62 4.76 -17.51
C PHE A 194 6.78 5.85 -18.15
N SER A 195 5.58 5.52 -18.65
CA SER A 195 4.66 6.49 -19.22
C SER A 195 4.18 7.53 -18.20
N ASN A 196 4.07 7.16 -16.93
CA ASN A 196 3.75 8.06 -15.83
C ASN A 196 4.94 8.94 -15.39
N ARG A 197 6.14 8.71 -15.95
CA ARG A 197 7.39 9.41 -15.59
C ARG A 197 8.16 9.90 -16.83
N PRO A 198 7.51 10.67 -17.73
CA PRO A 198 8.12 11.08 -19.01
C PRO A 198 9.33 12.02 -18.83
N ASN A 199 9.41 12.68 -17.68
CA ASN A 199 10.51 13.59 -17.33
C ASN A 199 11.81 12.83 -16.99
N LEU A 200 11.70 11.60 -16.49
CA LEU A 200 12.83 10.78 -16.05
C LEU A 200 13.28 9.80 -17.12
N PHE A 201 12.32 9.19 -17.82
CA PHE A 201 12.57 8.10 -18.76
C PHE A 201 11.95 8.39 -20.13
N ALA A 202 12.64 8.00 -21.19
CA ALA A 202 12.10 7.94 -22.54
C ALA A 202 11.82 6.48 -22.89
N LEU A 203 10.61 6.21 -23.42
CA LEU A 203 10.12 4.89 -23.76
C LEU A 203 9.74 4.84 -25.24
N ASP A 204 10.15 3.78 -25.92
CA ASP A 204 9.81 3.58 -27.33
C ASP A 204 8.34 3.21 -27.55
N PRO A 205 7.82 3.44 -28.77
CA PRO A 205 6.53 2.93 -29.22
C PRO A 205 6.36 1.42 -28.95
N LYS A 206 5.12 0.96 -28.91
CA LYS A 206 4.80 -0.44 -28.62
C LYS A 206 5.39 -1.36 -29.71
N GLY A 207 6.29 -2.26 -29.29
CA GLY A 207 6.93 -3.22 -30.19
C GLY A 207 7.85 -4.19 -29.43
N PRO A 208 8.23 -5.31 -30.06
CA PRO A 208 9.06 -6.35 -29.45
C PRO A 208 10.48 -5.86 -29.11
N LYS A 209 10.93 -4.79 -29.76
CA LYS A 209 12.25 -4.15 -29.55
C LYS A 209 12.16 -2.85 -28.74
N ALA A 210 11.05 -2.60 -28.05
CA ALA A 210 10.87 -1.35 -27.31
C ALA A 210 11.92 -1.22 -26.19
N ARG A 211 12.64 -0.08 -26.19
CA ARG A 211 13.65 0.23 -25.18
C ARG A 211 13.19 1.33 -24.24
N VAL A 212 13.83 1.36 -23.07
CA VAL A 212 13.74 2.46 -22.11
C VAL A 212 15.13 3.05 -21.87
N ARG A 213 15.20 4.36 -21.77
CA ARG A 213 16.44 5.11 -21.53
C ARG A 213 16.21 6.25 -20.55
N CYS A 214 17.22 6.59 -19.76
CA CYS A 214 17.20 7.75 -18.89
C CYS A 214 17.28 9.03 -19.73
N ARG A 215 16.53 10.06 -19.36
CA ARG A 215 16.70 11.38 -19.98
C ARG A 215 17.93 12.08 -19.39
N PRO A 216 18.76 12.77 -20.20
CA PRO A 216 20.00 13.43 -19.76
C PRO A 216 19.81 14.40 -18.58
N ASN A 217 18.66 15.06 -18.49
CA ASN A 217 18.34 16.04 -17.45
C ASN A 217 17.28 15.54 -16.43
N GLY A 218 16.86 14.28 -16.53
CA GLY A 218 15.77 13.75 -15.71
C GLY A 218 16.18 13.58 -14.24
N PHE A 219 17.44 13.20 -14.00
CA PHE A 219 17.95 12.88 -12.67
C PHE A 219 18.83 13.97 -12.05
N SER A 220 19.13 15.04 -12.80
CA SER A 220 20.02 16.13 -12.39
C SER A 220 19.44 16.98 -11.25
N GLN A 221 18.12 16.94 -11.01
CA GLN A 221 17.46 17.64 -9.89
C GLN A 221 17.45 16.85 -8.57
N LEU A 222 17.81 15.55 -8.57
CA LEU A 222 17.88 14.74 -7.34
C LEU A 222 19.23 14.85 -6.63
N SER A 223 20.31 15.24 -7.34
CA SER A 223 21.65 15.37 -6.78
C SER A 223 21.92 16.68 -6.02
N ALA A 224 21.06 17.71 -6.15
CA ALA A 224 21.31 19.03 -5.57
C ALA A 224 20.73 19.21 -4.15
N ALA A 225 20.01 18.22 -3.62
CA ALA A 225 19.40 18.28 -2.28
C ALA A 225 20.23 17.55 -1.20
N ALA A 226 21.47 17.17 -1.50
CA ALA A 226 22.38 16.45 -0.61
C ALA A 226 23.71 17.20 -0.36
N LYS A 227 23.67 18.53 -0.32
CA LYS A 227 24.70 19.36 0.32
C LYS A 227 24.05 20.33 1.29
#